data_AF-A0AAV4ID77-F1
#
_entry.id   AF-A0AAV4ID77-F1
#
_cell.length_a   1.000
_cell.length_b   1.000
_cell.length_c   1.000
_cell.angle_alpha   90.00
_cell.angle_beta   90.00
_cell.angle_gamma   90.00
#
_symmetry.space_group_name_H-M   'P 1'
#
loop_
_entity.id
_entity.type
_entity.pdbx_description
1 polymer ?
#
loop_
_entity_poly.entity_id
_entity_poly.type
_entity_poly.pdbx_seq_one_letter_code
_entity_poly.pdbx_strand_id
1 'polypeptide(L)'
;MLRVKSVSVIYKLVTTMQAASTEERACGCKILASVVSQPSSIGLLLNQNAVKIAAPLFLDPCLDVRKSALGAIRNMSVYGQEDVCDVMVNQDILTPLVAVINE
;
A
#
# COMPACT_ATOMS: atom_id res chain seq x y z
N MET A 1 24.62 -0.13 5.44
CA MET A 1 23.89 -0.31 6.72
C MET A 1 22.49 0.33 6.70
N LEU A 2 22.32 1.57 6.22
CA LEU A 2 21.00 2.24 6.12
C LEU A 2 19.99 1.52 5.20
N ARG A 3 20.41 1.07 4.02
CA ARG A 3 19.54 0.38 3.04
C ARG A 3 18.91 -0.92 3.58
N VAL A 4 19.65 -1.69 4.36
CA VAL A 4 19.17 -2.96 4.96
C VAL A 4 18.10 -2.70 6.03
N LYS A 5 18.27 -1.65 6.85
CA LYS A 5 17.26 -1.24 7.84
C LYS A 5 15.96 -0.82 7.16
N SER A 6 16.03 -0.04 6.07
CA SER A 6 14.84 0.38 5.31
C SER A 6 14.07 -0.80 4.73
N VAL A 7 14.76 -1.81 4.17
CA VAL A 7 14.11 -3.02 3.63
C VAL A 7 13.40 -3.80 4.75
N SER A 8 14.02 -3.95 5.92
CA SER A 8 13.40 -4.61 7.08
C SER A 8 12.16 -3.88 7.57
N VAL A 9 12.15 -2.55 7.55
CA VAL A 9 10.98 -1.73 7.91
C VAL A 9 9.84 -1.91 6.92
N ILE A 10 10.12 -1.89 5.61
CA ILE A 10 9.10 -2.12 4.58
C ILE A 10 8.54 -3.54 4.67
N TYR A 11 9.39 -4.54 4.89
CA TYR A 11 8.94 -5.92 5.11
C TYR A 11 7.98 -6.00 6.29
N LYS A 12 8.35 -5.40 7.43
CA LYS A 12 7.48 -5.39 8.61
C LYS A 12 6.14 -4.70 8.32
N LEU A 13 6.18 -3.57 7.63
CA LEU A 13 4.98 -2.85 7.21
C LEU A 13 4.04 -3.74 6.37
N VAL A 14 4.55 -4.37 5.31
CA VAL A 14 3.72 -5.22 4.44
C VAL A 14 3.20 -6.46 5.17
N THR A 15 3.93 -6.99 6.15
CA THR A 15 3.41 -8.08 7.01
C THR A 15 2.30 -7.60 7.94
N THR A 16 2.41 -6.40 8.51
CA THR A 16 1.36 -5.82 9.38
C THR A 16 0.06 -5.58 8.62
N MET A 17 0.12 -5.20 7.34
CA MET A 17 -1.06 -5.08 6.47
C MET A 17 -1.79 -6.40 6.19
N GLN A 18 -1.12 -7.54 6.39
CA GLN A 18 -1.66 -8.89 6.17
C GLN A 18 -2.03 -9.59 7.48
N ALA A 19 -2.01 -8.87 8.61
CA ALA A 19 -2.34 -9.42 9.91
C ALA A 19 -3.80 -9.92 9.97
N ALA A 20 -4.06 -10.92 10.82
CA ALA A 20 -5.42 -11.37 11.09
C ALA A 20 -6.24 -10.31 11.86
N SER A 21 -5.59 -9.51 12.71
CA SER A 21 -6.22 -8.40 13.43
C SER A 21 -6.56 -7.26 12.47
N THR A 22 -7.81 -6.82 12.55
CA THR A 22 -8.30 -5.64 11.82
C THR A 22 -7.54 -4.38 12.22
N GLU A 23 -7.25 -4.23 13.52
CA GLU A 23 -6.52 -3.10 14.08
C GLU A 23 -5.09 -3.04 13.52
N GLU A 24 -4.41 -4.19 13.46
CA GLU A 24 -3.07 -4.29 12.89
C GLU A 24 -3.08 -3.99 11.38
N ARG A 25 -4.03 -4.53 10.62
CA ARG A 25 -4.15 -4.20 9.18
C ARG A 25 -4.37 -2.71 8.94
N ALA A 26 -5.29 -2.10 9.71
CA ALA A 26 -5.58 -0.67 9.62
C ALA A 26 -4.35 0.16 9.98
N CYS A 27 -3.64 -0.21 11.05
CA CYS A 27 -2.38 0.41 11.45
C CYS A 27 -1.34 0.31 10.32
N GLY A 28 -1.17 -0.86 9.72
CA GLY A 28 -0.29 -1.06 8.56
C GLY A 28 -0.62 -0.12 7.41
N CYS A 29 -1.91 -0.02 7.03
CA CYS A 29 -2.34 0.88 5.96
C CYS A 29 -2.09 2.36 6.29
N LYS A 30 -2.31 2.78 7.54
CA LYS A 30 -2.03 4.15 8.02
C LYS A 30 -0.54 4.47 7.97
N ILE A 31 0.31 3.53 8.38
CA ILE A 31 1.76 3.67 8.29
C ILE A 31 2.18 3.78 6.82
N LEU A 32 1.61 2.94 5.93
CA LEU A 32 1.87 3.04 4.49
C LEU A 32 1.52 4.43 3.96
N ALA A 33 0.33 4.96 4.28
CA ALA A 33 -0.12 6.28 3.84
C ALA A 33 0.80 7.43 4.29
N SER A 34 1.55 7.25 5.40
CA SER A 34 2.56 8.18 5.88
C SER A 34 3.91 7.98 5.18
N VAL A 35 4.38 6.74 5.06
CA VAL A 35 5.69 6.42 4.47
C VAL A 35 5.79 6.86 3.01
N VAL A 36 4.72 6.75 2.24
CA VAL A 36 4.68 7.10 0.81
C VAL A 36 4.98 8.56 0.52
N SER A 37 4.88 9.46 1.51
CA SER A 37 5.29 10.86 1.34
C SER A 37 6.81 11.05 1.28
N GLN A 38 7.59 10.00 1.57
CA GLN A 38 9.04 9.99 1.46
C GLN A 38 9.43 9.51 0.06
N PRO A 39 10.01 10.35 -0.81
CA PRO A 39 10.28 9.97 -2.21
C PRO A 39 11.14 8.71 -2.36
N SER A 40 12.11 8.52 -1.46
CA SER A 40 12.99 7.34 -1.45
C SER A 40 12.28 6.03 -1.05
N SER A 41 11.03 6.08 -0.57
CA SER A 41 10.29 4.91 -0.13
C SER A 41 9.52 4.22 -1.25
N ILE A 42 9.06 4.97 -2.26
CA ILE A 42 8.15 4.46 -3.30
C ILE A 42 8.79 3.29 -4.06
N GLY A 43 10.03 3.44 -4.51
CA GLY A 43 10.73 2.35 -5.20
C GLY A 43 10.91 1.10 -4.32
N LEU A 44 11.13 1.26 -3.02
CA LEU A 44 11.23 0.12 -2.09
C LEU A 44 9.87 -0.56 -1.90
N LEU A 45 8.79 0.21 -1.77
CA LEU A 45 7.42 -0.28 -1.64
C LEU A 45 6.99 -1.08 -2.89
N LEU A 46 7.27 -0.55 -4.08
CA LEU A 46 6.97 -1.24 -5.34
C LEU A 46 7.74 -2.56 -5.46
N ASN A 47 9.03 -2.57 -5.11
CA ASN A 47 9.87 -3.77 -5.11
C ASN A 47 9.43 -4.82 -4.08
N GLN A 48 8.71 -4.43 -3.04
CA GLN A 48 8.17 -5.33 -2.02
C GLN A 48 6.70 -5.68 -2.26
N ASN A 49 6.18 -5.43 -3.47
CA ASN A 49 4.79 -5.72 -3.85
C ASN A 49 3.74 -5.07 -2.94
N ALA A 50 4.05 -3.91 -2.35
CA ALA A 50 3.13 -3.22 -1.44
C ALA A 50 1.77 -2.90 -2.11
N VAL A 51 1.76 -2.65 -3.43
CA VAL A 51 0.53 -2.41 -4.20
C VAL A 51 -0.30 -3.69 -4.32
N LYS A 52 0.29 -4.82 -4.72
CA LYS A 52 -0.41 -6.13 -4.72
C LYS A 52 -0.97 -6.52 -3.36
N ILE A 53 -0.28 -6.14 -2.27
CA ILE A 53 -0.72 -6.45 -0.91
C ILE A 53 -1.84 -5.50 -0.46
N ALA A 54 -1.76 -4.22 -0.83
CA ALA A 54 -2.78 -3.23 -0.51
C ALA A 54 -4.09 -3.43 -1.30
N ALA A 55 -4.00 -3.88 -2.56
CA ALA A 55 -5.13 -3.88 -3.48
C ALA A 55 -6.35 -4.72 -2.99
N PRO A 56 -6.17 -5.94 -2.44
CA PRO A 56 -7.28 -6.71 -1.88
C PRO A 56 -7.92 -6.04 -0.65
N LEU A 57 -7.18 -5.18 0.07
CA LEU A 57 -7.68 -4.50 1.28
C LEU A 57 -8.72 -3.42 0.96
N PHE A 58 -8.93 -3.07 -0.31
CA PHE A 58 -10.03 -2.19 -0.72
C PHE A 58 -11.40 -2.80 -0.44
N LEU A 59 -11.46 -4.14 -0.35
CA LEU A 59 -12.67 -4.91 -0.09
C LEU A 59 -12.71 -5.46 1.35
N ASP A 60 -11.75 -5.09 2.22
CA ASP A 60 -11.68 -5.56 3.62
C ASP A 60 -12.98 -5.26 4.37
N PRO A 61 -13.56 -6.16 5.18
CA PRO A 61 -14.82 -5.90 5.87
C PRO A 61 -14.79 -4.65 6.78
N CYS A 62 -13.62 -4.20 7.21
CA CYS A 62 -13.45 -2.99 8.00
C CYS A 62 -13.26 -1.75 7.13
N LEU A 63 -14.19 -0.79 7.27
CA LEU A 63 -14.15 0.47 6.54
C LEU A 63 -12.87 1.30 6.79
N ASP A 64 -12.30 1.24 8.00
CA ASP A 64 -11.06 1.95 8.32
C ASP A 64 -9.85 1.37 7.56
N VAL A 65 -9.83 0.04 7.37
CA VAL A 65 -8.83 -0.63 6.52
C VAL A 65 -9.00 -0.18 5.07
N ARG A 66 -10.22 -0.23 4.52
CA ARG A 66 -10.52 0.20 3.15
C ARG A 66 -10.05 1.63 2.88
N LYS A 67 -10.48 2.57 3.72
CA LYS A 67 -10.17 4.01 3.58
C LYS A 67 -8.67 4.26 3.69
N SER A 68 -7.99 3.60 4.61
CA SER A 68 -6.55 3.75 4.80
C SER A 68 -5.76 3.18 3.63
N ALA A 69 -6.14 2.01 3.11
CA ALA A 69 -5.51 1.39 1.94
C ALA A 69 -5.69 2.23 0.68
N LEU A 70 -6.92 2.67 0.39
CA LEU A 70 -7.21 3.55 -0.75
C LEU A 70 -6.47 4.89 -0.64
N GLY A 71 -6.45 5.49 0.56
CA GLY A 71 -5.72 6.72 0.82
C GLY A 71 -4.21 6.58 0.61
N ALA A 72 -3.64 5.45 1.04
CA ALA A 72 -2.24 5.13 0.80
C ALA A 72 -1.92 5.00 -0.69
N ILE A 73 -2.76 4.29 -1.44
CA ILE A 73 -2.60 4.08 -2.88
C ILE A 73 -2.77 5.38 -3.67
N ARG A 74 -3.73 6.23 -3.31
CA ARG A 74 -3.85 7.59 -3.85
C ARG A 74 -2.59 8.41 -3.56
N ASN A 75 -2.02 8.29 -2.37
CA ASN A 75 -0.78 8.99 -2.05
C ASN A 75 0.41 8.47 -2.87
N MET A 76 0.49 7.16 -3.16
CA MET A 76 1.53 6.61 -4.03
C MET A 76 1.48 7.20 -5.44
N SER A 77 0.30 7.40 -6.03
CA SER A 77 0.18 8.02 -7.36
C SER A 77 0.50 9.53 -7.35
N VAL A 78 0.34 10.21 -6.21
CA VAL A 78 0.67 11.64 -6.06
C VAL A 78 2.16 11.87 -5.80
N TYR A 79 2.78 11.06 -4.91
CA TYR A 79 4.19 11.21 -4.54
C TYR A 79 5.15 10.41 -5.41
N GLY A 80 4.62 9.47 -6.19
CA GLY A 80 5.37 8.71 -7.18
C GLY A 80 5.94 9.60 -8.28
N GLN A 81 7.09 9.19 -8.83
CA GLN A 81 7.63 9.80 -10.04
C GLN A 81 7.01 9.14 -11.28
N GLU A 82 7.59 9.39 -12.46
CA GLU A 82 7.22 8.72 -13.71
C GLU A 82 7.12 7.20 -13.51
N ASP A 83 6.18 6.56 -14.21
CA ASP A 83 5.99 5.10 -14.28
C ASP A 83 5.33 4.43 -13.05
N VAL A 84 5.18 5.12 -11.91
CA VAL A 84 4.59 4.50 -10.70
C VAL A 84 3.18 3.98 -10.97
N CYS A 85 2.36 4.74 -11.68
CA CYS A 85 1.02 4.30 -12.08
C CYS A 85 1.06 3.08 -13.01
N ASP A 86 2.00 3.01 -13.95
CA ASP A 86 2.14 1.87 -14.85
C ASP A 86 2.53 0.61 -14.09
N VAL A 87 3.44 0.74 -13.12
CA VAL A 87 3.78 -0.37 -12.22
C VAL A 87 2.56 -0.80 -11.42
N MET A 88 1.76 0.13 -10.90
CA MET A 88 0.53 -0.20 -10.15
C MET A 88 -0.49 -0.94 -11.03
N VAL A 89 -0.68 -0.52 -12.28
CA VAL A 89 -1.54 -1.20 -13.26
C VAL A 89 -1.03 -2.61 -13.55
N ASN A 90 0.28 -2.79 -13.75
CA ASN A 90 0.92 -4.10 -13.91
C ASN A 90 0.82 -4.98 -12.65
N GLN A 91 0.51 -4.39 -11.49
CA GLN A 91 0.22 -5.09 -10.24
C GLN A 91 -1.29 -5.33 -10.01
N ASP A 92 -2.13 -5.18 -11.04
CA ASP A 92 -3.58 -5.42 -11.03
C ASP A 92 -4.36 -4.55 -10.03
N ILE A 93 -3.95 -3.27 -9.88
CA ILE A 93 -4.64 -2.34 -8.97
C ILE A 93 -6.06 -2.01 -9.44
N LEU A 94 -6.33 -2.09 -10.76
CA LEU A 94 -7.59 -1.65 -11.35
C LEU A 94 -8.75 -2.61 -11.04
N THR A 95 -8.50 -3.91 -10.97
CA THR A 95 -9.55 -4.91 -10.67
C THR A 95 -10.27 -4.62 -9.34
N PRO A 96 -9.57 -4.51 -8.20
CA PRO A 96 -10.23 -4.18 -6.92
C PRO A 96 -10.70 -2.72 -6.84
N LEU A 97 -10.10 -1.78 -7.60
CA LEU A 97 -10.62 -0.41 -7.69
C LEU A 97 -11.99 -0.36 -8.39
N VAL A 98 -12.16 -1.08 -9.49
CA VAL A 98 -13.44 -1.19 -10.18
C VAL A 98 -14.47 -1.87 -9.28
N ALA A 99 -14.07 -2.91 -8.54
CA ALA A 99 -14.98 -3.56 -7.59
C ALA A 99 -15.50 -2.57 -6.53
N VAL A 100 -14.63 -1.79 -5.89
CA VAL A 100 -15.05 -0.85 -4.82
C VAL A 100 -15.84 0.36 -5.36
N ILE A 101 -15.61 0.78 -6.61
CA ILE A 101 -16.38 1.88 -7.23
C ILE A 101 -17.82 1.45 -7.55
N ASN A 102 -18.05 0.15 -7.77
CA ASN A 102 -19.35 -0.40 -8.11
C ASN A 102 -20.11 -0.98 -6.88
N GLU A 103 -19.60 -0.79 -5.67
CA GLU A 103 -20.35 -1.04 -4.42
C GLU A 103 -21.45 0.01 -4.21
#